data_AF-A0A246ABT8-F1
#
_entry.id   AF-A0A246ABT8-F1
#
_cell.length_a   1.000
_cell.length_b   1.000
_cell.length_c   1.000
_cell.angle_alpha   90.00
_cell.angle_beta   90.00
_cell.angle_gamma   90.00
#
_symmetry.space_group_name_H-M   'P 1'
#
loop_
_entity.id
_entity.type
_entity.pdbx_description
1 polymer ?
#
loop_
_entity_poly.entity_id
_entity_poly.type
_entity_poly.pdbx_seq_one_letter_code
_entity_poly.pdbx_strand_id
1 'polypeptide(L)'
;MIGNDIVDLDLAKVQSNWRRKGYLDKIFCPSEQTLIATANCADEMVWLLWSMKEAAYKIHNRKTGIRNFAPASLACKLTSTHAEVNGSVTVDGQVYFTKTSVLPNYVHTIAAPVCDQLSKISIAIYSQPHHPADYKSMAPGCVSHHGRYLALVY
;
A
#
# COMPACT_ATOMS: atom_id res chain seq x y z
N MET A 1 3.56 11.55 -10.96
CA MET A 1 3.35 11.52 -9.49
C MET A 1 3.19 10.06 -9.10
N ILE A 2 4.03 9.59 -8.19
CA ILE A 2 4.08 8.19 -7.77
C ILE A 2 3.75 8.08 -6.28
N GLY A 3 3.13 6.98 -5.90
CA GLY A 3 2.86 6.64 -4.50
C GLY A 3 3.49 5.30 -4.16
N ASN A 4 3.85 5.10 -2.91
CA ASN A 4 4.21 3.79 -2.41
C ASN A 4 3.76 3.60 -0.96
N ASP A 5 3.62 2.36 -0.55
CA ASP A 5 3.51 2.00 0.85
C ASP A 5 4.23 0.69 1.17
N ILE A 6 4.79 0.57 2.37
CA ILE A 6 5.46 -0.63 2.85
C ILE A 6 4.96 -0.99 4.23
N VAL A 7 4.66 -2.27 4.45
CA VAL A 7 4.17 -2.80 5.72
C VAL A 7 5.11 -3.90 6.19
N ASP A 8 5.90 -3.66 7.24
CA ASP A 8 6.54 -4.73 8.04
C ASP A 8 5.47 -5.64 8.67
N LEU A 9 5.39 -6.89 8.20
CA LEU A 9 4.36 -7.84 8.65
C LEU A 9 4.58 -8.30 10.08
N ASP A 10 5.82 -8.33 10.56
CA ASP A 10 6.11 -8.73 11.94
C ASP A 10 5.69 -7.64 12.91
N LEU A 11 5.97 -6.37 12.58
CA LEU A 11 5.53 -5.24 13.39
C LEU A 11 4.01 -5.08 13.34
N ALA A 12 3.39 -5.25 12.17
CA ALA A 12 1.94 -5.12 12.00
C ALA A 12 1.16 -6.10 12.89
N LYS A 13 1.64 -7.34 13.06
CA LYS A 13 1.07 -8.35 13.97
C LYS A 13 1.04 -7.88 15.43
N VAL A 14 2.04 -7.10 15.85
CA VAL A 14 2.17 -6.62 17.23
C VAL A 14 1.36 -5.34 17.45
N GLN A 15 1.39 -4.41 16.50
CA GLN A 15 0.79 -3.08 16.65
C GLN A 15 -0.68 -3.02 16.27
N SER A 16 -1.17 -3.94 15.45
CA SER A 16 -2.51 -3.88 14.89
C SER A 16 -3.29 -5.17 15.09
N ASN A 17 -4.33 -5.12 15.92
CA ASN A 17 -5.35 -6.16 15.98
C ASN A 17 -6.48 -5.85 14.99
N TRP A 18 -6.29 -6.19 13.72
CA TRP A 18 -7.32 -5.98 12.69
C TRP A 18 -8.58 -6.83 12.91
N ARG A 19 -8.51 -7.88 13.75
CA ARG A 19 -9.65 -8.74 14.11
C ARG A 19 -10.55 -8.12 15.19
N ARG A 20 -10.20 -6.96 15.76
CA ARG A 20 -11.07 -6.28 16.74
C ARG A 20 -12.38 -5.85 16.07
N LYS A 21 -13.48 -5.94 16.82
CA LYS A 21 -14.81 -5.53 16.35
C LYS A 21 -14.79 -4.10 15.77
N GLY A 22 -15.38 -3.94 14.57
CA GLY A 22 -15.48 -2.67 13.88
C GLY A 22 -14.18 -2.12 13.31
N TYR A 23 -13.09 -2.91 13.25
CA TYR A 23 -11.89 -2.51 12.50
C TYR A 23 -12.18 -2.54 11.00
N LEU A 24 -12.67 -3.68 10.49
CA LEU A 24 -12.87 -3.85 9.05
C LEU A 24 -13.86 -2.83 8.48
N ASP A 25 -14.97 -2.56 9.19
CA ASP A 25 -15.98 -1.57 8.76
C ASP A 25 -15.46 -0.14 8.63
N LYS A 26 -14.41 0.20 9.38
CA LYS A 26 -13.80 1.55 9.32
C LYS A 26 -12.85 1.70 8.14
N ILE A 27 -12.24 0.62 7.69
CA ILE A 27 -11.09 0.64 6.79
C ILE A 27 -11.44 0.09 5.40
N PHE A 28 -12.28 -0.93 5.34
CA PHE A 28 -12.55 -1.72 4.15
C PHE A 28 -14.02 -1.65 3.75
N CYS A 29 -14.26 -1.46 2.45
CA CYS A 29 -15.59 -1.52 1.88
C CYS A 29 -16.10 -2.97 1.82
N PRO A 30 -17.40 -3.21 1.63
CA PRO A 30 -17.97 -4.57 1.69
C PRO A 30 -17.32 -5.59 0.74
N SER A 31 -16.95 -5.17 -0.48
CA SER A 31 -16.25 -6.06 -1.42
C SER A 31 -14.86 -6.44 -0.95
N GLU A 32 -14.13 -5.52 -0.31
CA GLU A 32 -12.83 -5.79 0.29
C GLU A 32 -12.94 -6.69 1.52
N GLN A 33 -13.97 -6.51 2.35
CA GLN A 33 -14.23 -7.42 3.47
C GLN A 33 -14.51 -8.84 2.99
N THR A 34 -15.21 -8.98 1.86
CA THR A 34 -15.43 -10.29 1.22
C THR A 34 -14.11 -10.90 0.75
N LEU A 35 -13.23 -10.12 0.10
CA LEU A 35 -11.89 -10.58 -0.28
C LEU A 35 -11.07 -11.05 0.93
N ILE A 36 -11.12 -10.32 2.05
CA ILE A 36 -10.44 -10.70 3.30
C ILE A 36 -11.01 -12.01 3.86
N ALA A 37 -12.33 -12.16 3.86
CA ALA A 37 -13.01 -13.32 4.43
C ALA A 37 -12.79 -14.61 3.61
N THR A 38 -12.59 -14.50 2.29
CA THR A 38 -12.42 -15.65 1.40
C THR A 38 -10.97 -15.91 1.01
N ALA A 39 -10.03 -15.07 1.44
CA ALA A 39 -8.61 -15.24 1.15
C ALA A 39 -8.02 -16.48 1.84
N ASN A 40 -7.10 -17.16 1.15
CA ASN A 40 -6.31 -18.26 1.72
C ASN A 40 -5.51 -17.80 2.96
N CYS A 41 -5.02 -16.56 2.95
CA CYS A 41 -4.36 -15.91 4.07
C CYS A 41 -4.97 -14.53 4.32
N ALA A 42 -5.89 -14.45 5.28
CA ALA A 42 -6.61 -13.21 5.60
C ALA A 42 -5.68 -12.10 6.12
N ASP A 43 -4.64 -12.46 6.88
CA ASP A 43 -3.64 -11.50 7.37
C ASP A 43 -2.91 -10.81 6.21
N GLU A 44 -2.44 -11.58 5.23
CA GLU A 44 -1.79 -11.02 4.03
C GLU A 44 -2.76 -10.16 3.22
N MET A 45 -4.01 -10.60 3.04
CA MET A 45 -5.02 -9.84 2.29
C MET A 45 -5.32 -8.48 2.94
N VAL A 46 -5.40 -8.41 4.28
CA VAL A 46 -5.59 -7.15 5.01
C VAL A 46 -4.46 -6.17 4.71
N TRP A 47 -3.21 -6.63 4.80
CA TRP A 47 -2.04 -5.76 4.61
C TRP A 47 -1.78 -5.42 3.15
N LEU A 48 -2.15 -6.31 2.23
CA LEU A 48 -2.20 -6.05 0.79
C LEU A 48 -3.15 -4.89 0.49
N LEU A 49 -4.42 -5.02 0.89
CA LEU A 49 -5.43 -4.00 0.60
C LEU A 49 -5.12 -2.67 1.31
N TRP A 50 -4.60 -2.72 2.53
CA TRP A 50 -4.16 -1.53 3.26
C TRP A 50 -3.05 -0.78 2.50
N SER A 51 -1.98 -1.50 2.11
CA SER A 51 -0.85 -0.88 1.42
C SER A 51 -1.25 -0.29 0.05
N MET A 52 -2.20 -0.90 -0.66
CA MET A 52 -2.78 -0.34 -1.88
C MET A 52 -3.45 1.02 -1.61
N LYS A 53 -4.29 1.10 -0.57
CA LYS A 53 -4.99 2.34 -0.20
C LYS A 53 -4.00 3.45 0.15
N GLU A 54 -3.01 3.17 0.99
CA GLU A 54 -2.01 4.16 1.39
C GLU A 54 -1.15 4.65 0.21
N ALA A 55 -0.74 3.75 -0.68
CA ALA A 55 0.00 4.12 -1.89
C ALA A 55 -0.83 5.04 -2.80
N ALA A 56 -2.11 4.72 -3.03
CA ALA A 56 -3.03 5.55 -3.82
C ALA A 56 -3.34 6.90 -3.14
N TYR A 57 -3.58 6.88 -1.82
CA TYR A 57 -3.87 8.06 -1.02
C TYR A 57 -2.73 9.08 -1.07
N LYS A 58 -1.47 8.64 -1.02
CA LYS A 58 -0.32 9.56 -1.16
C LYS A 58 -0.34 10.33 -2.49
N ILE A 59 -0.79 9.71 -3.59
CA ILE A 59 -0.96 10.42 -4.87
C ILE A 59 -2.16 11.34 -4.78
N HIS A 60 -3.30 10.84 -4.32
CA HIS A 60 -4.54 11.61 -4.25
C HIS A 60 -4.37 12.88 -3.39
N ASN A 61 -3.85 12.76 -2.18
CA ASN A 61 -3.57 13.87 -1.27
C ASN A 61 -2.59 14.89 -1.88
N ARG A 62 -1.56 14.45 -2.61
CA ARG A 62 -0.65 15.38 -3.31
C ARG A 62 -1.32 16.11 -4.49
N LYS A 63 -2.29 15.48 -5.16
CA LYS A 63 -3.05 16.11 -6.25
C LYS A 63 -4.07 17.12 -5.74
N THR A 64 -4.76 16.80 -4.64
CA THR A 64 -5.90 17.60 -4.16
C THR A 64 -5.54 18.54 -3.03
N GLY A 65 -4.47 18.26 -2.28
CA GLY A 65 -4.12 18.96 -1.04
C GLY A 65 -5.06 18.64 0.14
N ILE A 66 -6.06 17.77 -0.07
CA ILE A 66 -7.07 17.44 0.93
C ILE A 66 -6.57 16.31 1.81
N ARG A 67 -6.44 16.59 3.11
CA ARG A 67 -6.16 15.59 4.13
C ARG A 67 -7.47 15.08 4.71
N ASN A 68 -7.93 13.93 4.23
CA ASN A 68 -9.13 13.28 4.72
C ASN A 68 -8.80 11.84 5.14
N PHE A 69 -9.08 11.49 6.39
CA PHE A 69 -8.94 10.12 6.88
C PHE A 69 -10.23 9.33 6.63
N ALA A 70 -10.38 8.84 5.40
CA ALA A 70 -11.55 8.05 4.98
C ALA A 70 -11.11 6.79 4.20
N PRO A 71 -10.37 5.85 4.81
CA PRO A 71 -9.82 4.68 4.10
C PRO A 71 -10.90 3.82 3.40
N ALA A 72 -12.12 3.74 3.95
CA ALA A 72 -13.23 3.05 3.31
C ALA A 72 -13.72 3.69 2.00
N SER A 73 -13.39 4.96 1.73
CA SER A 73 -13.68 5.65 0.47
C SER A 73 -12.72 5.27 -0.67
N LEU A 74 -11.54 4.71 -0.33
CA LEU A 74 -10.60 4.17 -1.29
C LEU A 74 -10.97 2.73 -1.57
N ALA A 75 -11.49 2.43 -2.77
CA ALA A 75 -11.95 1.10 -3.12
C ALA A 75 -10.91 0.35 -3.97
N CYS A 76 -10.38 -0.75 -3.45
CA CYS A 76 -9.43 -1.62 -4.13
C CYS A 76 -10.13 -2.58 -5.10
N LYS A 77 -9.49 -2.82 -6.25
CA LYS A 77 -9.83 -3.87 -7.22
C LYS A 77 -8.57 -4.62 -7.62
N LEU A 78 -8.55 -5.93 -7.41
CA LEU A 78 -7.45 -6.81 -7.84
C LEU A 78 -7.69 -7.29 -9.29
N THR A 79 -6.64 -7.38 -10.09
CA THR A 79 -6.71 -7.82 -11.50
C THR A 79 -5.84 -9.05 -11.80
N SER A 80 -4.78 -9.30 -11.04
CA SER A 80 -3.97 -10.52 -11.13
C SER A 80 -3.41 -10.88 -9.76
N THR A 81 -3.38 -12.18 -9.42
CA THR A 81 -2.99 -12.69 -8.10
C THR A 81 -1.83 -13.70 -8.17
N HIS A 82 -0.96 -13.61 -9.18
CA HIS A 82 0.27 -14.41 -9.25
C HIS A 82 1.38 -13.80 -8.37
N ALA A 83 2.65 -14.15 -8.57
CA ALA A 83 3.79 -13.74 -7.72
C ALA A 83 3.89 -12.23 -7.46
N GLU A 84 3.24 -11.42 -8.29
CA GLU A 84 3.02 -10.00 -8.10
C GLU A 84 1.54 -9.67 -8.30
N VAL A 85 0.95 -8.94 -7.35
CA VAL A 85 -0.48 -8.63 -7.37
C VAL A 85 -0.69 -7.28 -8.04
N ASN A 86 -1.41 -7.29 -9.16
CA ASN A 86 -1.79 -6.08 -9.87
C ASN A 86 -3.22 -5.68 -9.52
N GLY A 87 -3.50 -4.39 -9.55
CA GLY A 87 -4.83 -3.88 -9.24
C GLY A 87 -4.98 -2.39 -9.47
N SER A 88 -5.99 -1.83 -8.84
CA SER A 88 -6.25 -0.39 -8.84
C SER A 88 -7.00 0.01 -7.58
N VAL A 89 -6.93 1.29 -7.24
CA VAL A 89 -7.69 1.93 -6.17
C VAL A 89 -8.45 3.11 -6.74
N THR A 90 -9.76 3.15 -6.49
CA THR A 90 -10.64 4.24 -6.89
C THR A 90 -10.98 5.11 -5.70
N VAL A 91 -10.91 6.42 -5.86
CA VAL A 91 -11.31 7.42 -4.85
C VAL A 91 -11.73 8.72 -5.55
N ASP A 92 -12.87 9.29 -5.18
CA ASP A 92 -13.44 10.52 -5.74
C ASP A 92 -13.46 10.55 -7.29
N GLY A 93 -13.87 9.42 -7.90
CA GLY A 93 -13.91 9.26 -9.36
C GLY A 93 -12.55 9.09 -10.04
N GLN A 94 -11.45 9.17 -9.29
CA GLN A 94 -10.09 8.98 -9.80
C GLN A 94 -9.64 7.53 -9.59
N VAL A 95 -8.88 7.01 -10.55
CA VAL A 95 -8.31 5.66 -10.51
C VAL A 95 -6.79 5.75 -10.44
N TYR A 96 -6.20 4.97 -9.54
CA TYR A 96 -4.76 4.78 -9.41
C TYR A 96 -4.44 3.31 -9.59
N PHE A 97 -3.57 2.99 -10.54
CA PHE A 97 -3.11 1.63 -10.77
C PHE A 97 -2.08 1.26 -9.71
N THR A 98 -2.13 0.02 -9.25
CA THR A 98 -1.24 -0.48 -8.19
C THR A 98 -0.57 -1.78 -8.60
N LYS A 99 0.65 -1.97 -8.10
CA LYS A 99 1.43 -3.19 -8.22
C LYS A 99 2.03 -3.51 -6.85
N THR A 100 1.81 -4.72 -6.36
CA THR A 100 2.12 -5.14 -5.00
C THR A 100 3.01 -6.37 -4.99
N SER A 101 4.13 -6.28 -4.28
CA SER A 101 4.99 -7.40 -3.93
C SER A 101 4.64 -7.89 -2.53
N VAL A 102 4.24 -9.16 -2.43
CA VAL A 102 3.94 -9.83 -1.15
C VAL A 102 5.09 -10.77 -0.83
N LEU A 103 5.82 -10.48 0.24
CA LEU A 103 6.91 -11.31 0.74
C LEU A 103 6.60 -11.77 2.17
N PRO A 104 7.29 -12.81 2.69
CA PRO A 104 7.01 -13.36 4.02
C PRO A 104 7.11 -12.34 5.16
N ASN A 105 7.93 -11.31 4.98
CA ASN A 105 8.32 -10.33 6.00
C ASN A 105 7.73 -8.93 5.76
N TYR A 106 7.34 -8.60 4.54
CA TYR A 106 6.71 -7.31 4.24
C TYR A 106 5.78 -7.38 3.03
N VAL A 107 4.87 -6.40 2.97
CA VAL A 107 4.09 -6.09 1.78
C VAL A 107 4.52 -4.71 1.29
N HIS A 108 4.81 -4.59 -0.01
CA HIS A 108 5.14 -3.30 -0.63
C HIS A 108 4.25 -3.06 -1.84
N THR A 109 3.60 -1.89 -1.88
CA THR A 109 2.77 -1.48 -3.01
C THR A 109 3.30 -0.19 -3.61
N ILE A 110 3.38 -0.14 -4.94
CA ILE A 110 3.55 1.10 -5.71
C ILE A 110 2.23 1.46 -6.40
N ALA A 111 2.02 2.76 -6.60
CA ALA A 111 0.86 3.30 -7.29
C ALA A 111 1.25 4.37 -8.31
N ALA A 112 0.49 4.44 -9.41
CA ALA A 112 0.62 5.46 -10.44
C ALA A 112 -0.75 5.80 -11.08
N PRO A 113 -0.95 7.03 -11.59
CA PRO A 113 -2.19 7.40 -12.29
C PRO A 113 -2.31 6.79 -13.69
N VAL A 114 -1.22 6.26 -14.27
CA VAL A 114 -1.20 5.60 -15.58
C VAL A 114 -0.53 4.25 -15.42
N CYS A 115 -1.15 3.18 -15.91
CA CYS A 115 -0.68 1.80 -15.73
C CYS A 115 0.77 1.61 -16.21
N ASP A 116 1.11 2.11 -17.40
CA ASP A 116 2.45 2.01 -18.00
C ASP A 116 3.55 2.74 -17.22
N GLN A 117 3.20 3.58 -16.25
CA GLN A 117 4.19 4.20 -15.37
C GLN A 117 4.69 3.23 -14.30
N LEU A 118 3.90 2.22 -13.92
CA LEU A 118 4.29 1.26 -12.88
C LEU A 118 5.56 0.49 -13.25
N SER A 119 5.75 0.15 -14.53
CA SER A 119 6.94 -0.55 -15.01
C SER A 119 8.20 0.33 -15.06
N LYS A 120 8.04 1.65 -14.97
CA LYS A 120 9.12 2.63 -15.02
C LYS A 120 9.59 3.07 -13.63
N ILE A 121 8.84 2.72 -12.58
CA ILE A 121 9.18 3.08 -11.21
C ILE A 121 10.38 2.25 -10.76
N SER A 122 11.44 2.94 -10.34
CA SER A 122 12.58 2.29 -9.69
C SER A 122 12.32 2.18 -8.18
N ILE A 123 12.65 1.04 -7.60
CA ILE A 123 12.35 0.72 -6.19
C ILE A 123 13.66 0.38 -5.47
N ALA A 124 13.91 1.04 -4.34
CA ALA A 124 14.96 0.69 -3.40
C ALA A 124 14.35 0.45 -2.01
N ILE A 125 14.44 -0.78 -1.51
CA ILE A 125 13.96 -1.16 -0.18
C ILE A 125 15.17 -1.48 0.71
N TYR A 126 15.24 -0.83 1.86
CA TYR A 126 16.26 -1.01 2.88
C TYR A 126 15.64 -1.61 4.14
N SER A 127 16.37 -2.48 4.82
CA SER A 127 16.01 -3.01 6.13
C SER A 127 17.01 -2.56 7.20
N GLN A 128 16.57 -2.41 8.44
CA GLN A 128 17.48 -2.15 9.56
C GLN A 128 18.51 -3.28 9.71
N PRO A 129 19.77 -2.98 10.10
CA PRO A 129 20.31 -1.65 10.41
C PRO A 129 20.79 -0.83 9.19
N HIS A 130 20.63 -1.34 7.97
CA HIS A 130 21.19 -0.78 6.74
C HIS A 130 20.35 0.36 6.13
N HIS A 131 19.72 1.19 6.97
CA HIS A 131 18.98 2.35 6.49
C HIS A 131 19.94 3.46 6.07
N PRO A 132 19.78 4.06 4.88
CA PRO A 132 20.50 5.28 4.54
C PRO A 132 20.12 6.40 5.52
N ALA A 133 21.10 6.91 6.26
CA ALA A 133 20.91 7.93 7.29
C ALA A 133 20.29 9.23 6.72
N ASP A 134 20.68 9.59 5.51
CA ASP A 134 20.12 10.74 4.79
C ASP A 134 19.48 10.30 3.46
N TYR A 135 18.41 9.52 3.54
CA TYR A 135 17.64 9.14 2.34
C TYR A 135 16.98 10.34 1.63
N LYS A 136 16.92 11.51 2.26
CA LYS A 136 16.31 12.71 1.67
C LYS A 136 17.18 13.30 0.57
N SER A 137 18.51 13.27 0.74
CA SER A 137 19.45 13.73 -0.30
C SER A 137 19.48 12.82 -1.53
N MET A 138 18.94 11.60 -1.43
CA MET A 138 18.75 10.70 -2.57
C MET A 138 17.60 11.14 -3.50
N ALA A 139 16.80 12.15 -3.11
CA ALA A 139 15.68 12.69 -3.88
C ALA A 139 14.62 11.66 -4.36
N PRO A 140 14.08 10.81 -3.47
CA PRO A 140 13.02 9.88 -3.84
C PRO A 140 11.72 10.59 -4.24
N GLY A 141 11.05 10.13 -5.29
CA GLY A 141 9.74 10.62 -5.70
C GLY A 141 8.62 10.26 -4.72
N CYS A 142 8.79 9.17 -3.95
CA CYS A 142 7.95 8.87 -2.78
C CYS A 142 8.70 8.00 -1.76
N VAL A 143 8.37 8.21 -0.49
CA VAL A 143 8.95 7.47 0.65
C VAL A 143 7.84 6.75 1.40
N SER A 144 8.10 5.52 1.81
CA SER A 144 7.34 4.84 2.87
C SER A 144 8.25 4.16 3.86
N HIS A 145 7.84 4.12 5.12
CA HIS A 145 8.61 3.52 6.20
C HIS A 145 7.66 2.87 7.21
N HIS A 146 7.90 1.60 7.53
CA HIS A 146 7.18 0.88 8.57
C HIS A 146 8.11 -0.14 9.21
N GLY A 147 8.19 -0.12 10.54
CA GLY A 147 9.07 -1.00 11.31
C GLY A 147 10.50 -0.98 10.81
N ARG A 148 10.99 -2.15 10.38
CA ARG A 148 12.37 -2.31 9.92
C ARG A 148 12.59 -1.84 8.49
N TYR A 149 11.55 -1.53 7.72
CA TYR A 149 11.69 -1.31 6.28
C TYR A 149 11.49 0.16 5.87
N LEU A 150 12.38 0.63 5.01
CA LEU A 150 12.31 1.91 4.31
C LEU A 150 12.22 1.64 2.80
N ALA A 151 11.16 2.10 2.15
CA ALA A 151 10.96 2.00 0.72
C ALA A 151 11.07 3.38 0.06
N LEU A 152 12.04 3.53 -0.82
CA LEU A 152 12.25 4.70 -1.68
C LEU A 152 11.84 4.33 -3.11
N VAL A 153 11.05 5.18 -3.75
CA VAL A 153 10.68 4.99 -5.17
C VAL A 153 10.98 6.24 -5.98
N TYR A 154 11.40 6.03 -7.23
CA TYR A 154 11.86 7.06 -8.18
C TYR A 154 11.09 6.98 -9.49
#